data_AF-A0A9Q3CT75-F1
#
_entry.id   AF-A0A9Q3CT75-F1
#
_cell.length_a   1.000
_cell.length_b   1.000
_cell.length_c   1.000
_cell.angle_alpha   90.00
_cell.angle_beta   90.00
_cell.angle_gamma   90.00
#
_symmetry.space_group_name_H-M   'P 1'
#
loop_
_entity.id
_entity.type
_entity.pdbx_description
1 polymer ?
#
loop_
_entity_poly.entity_id
_entity_poly.type
_entity_poly.pdbx_seq_one_letter_code
_entity_poly.pdbx_strand_id
1 'polypeptide(L)'
;MRRVDEVIDKKERIQGKGSRRQIRIEADLPEVSSCSQPPKCLPIDVHDSKWFNNCPIGEKVVLADSFKVSFLPNASQSICGIQNSDKRLSDHQITKNYWEKCTYSYDLSHKIPKEDDESESIEDYSKSD
;
A
#
# COMPACT_ATOMS: atom_id res chain seq x y z
N MET A 1 7.86 24.58 -13.46
CA MET A 1 6.96 23.51 -13.95
C MET A 1 5.53 24.06 -13.93
N ARG A 2 4.78 23.96 -15.04
CA ARG A 2 3.35 24.37 -15.06
C ARG A 2 2.50 23.18 -14.63
N ARG A 3 1.49 23.39 -13.79
CA ARG A 3 0.57 22.31 -13.39
C ARG A 3 -0.15 21.76 -14.62
N VAL A 4 -0.28 20.44 -14.67
CA VAL A 4 -0.93 19.73 -15.78
C VAL A 4 -2.34 20.28 -16.00
N ASP A 5 -3.07 20.56 -14.92
CA ASP A 5 -4.43 21.11 -14.96
C ASP A 5 -4.50 22.46 -15.69
N GLU A 6 -3.53 23.35 -15.47
CA GLU A 6 -3.47 24.65 -16.16
C GLU A 6 -3.21 24.50 -17.67
N VAL A 7 -2.42 23.50 -18.05
CA VAL A 7 -2.11 23.24 -19.46
C VAL A 7 -3.33 22.65 -20.17
N ILE A 8 -4.04 21.73 -19.51
CA ILE A 8 -5.25 21.12 -20.04
C ILE A 8 -6.37 22.18 -20.13
N ASP A 9 -6.55 23.03 -19.12
CA ASP A 9 -7.52 24.14 -19.14
C ASP A 9 -7.28 25.12 -20.29
N LYS A 10 -6.02 25.50 -20.51
CA LYS A 10 -5.65 26.39 -21.62
C LYS A 10 -5.97 25.76 -22.96
N LYS A 11 -5.66 24.47 -23.15
CA LYS A 11 -5.95 23.75 -24.40
C LYS A 11 -7.45 23.65 -24.66
N GLU A 12 -8.26 23.40 -23.63
CA GLU A 12 -9.70 23.23 -23.77
C GLU A 12 -10.43 24.54 -24.04
N ARG A 13 -10.01 25.65 -23.40
CA ARG A 13 -10.50 27.00 -23.73
C ARG A 13 -10.25 27.35 -25.20
N ILE A 14 -9.08 27.00 -25.73
CA ILE A 14 -8.73 27.24 -27.14
C ILE A 14 -9.56 26.37 -28.09
N GLN A 15 -9.93 25.14 -27.70
CA GLN A 15 -10.74 24.23 -28.52
C GLN A 15 -12.25 24.48 -28.46
N GLY A 16 -12.73 25.44 -27.67
CA GLY A 16 -14.16 25.81 -27.61
C GLY A 16 -15.10 24.72 -27.09
N LYS A 17 -14.56 23.62 -26.54
CA LYS A 17 -15.36 22.57 -25.90
C LYS A 17 -15.79 23.06 -24.52
N GLY A 18 -17.09 23.29 -24.34
CA GLY A 18 -17.66 23.53 -23.01
C GLY A 18 -17.32 22.35 -22.10
N SER A 19 -16.49 22.59 -21.08
CA SER A 19 -15.98 21.50 -20.25
C SER A 19 -17.12 20.94 -19.40
N ARG A 20 -17.50 19.68 -19.64
CA ARG A 20 -18.40 18.91 -18.75
C ARG A 20 -17.62 18.32 -17.59
N ARG A 21 -16.72 19.09 -16.99
CA ARG A 21 -15.91 18.61 -15.87
C ARG A 21 -16.75 18.73 -14.61
N GLN A 22 -17.03 17.60 -13.98
CA GLN A 22 -17.48 17.61 -12.61
C GLN A 22 -16.29 17.99 -11.73
N ILE A 23 -16.35 19.18 -11.15
CA ILE A 23 -15.41 19.60 -10.11
C ILE A 23 -15.75 18.75 -8.89
N ARG A 24 -14.79 17.95 -8.42
CA ARG A 24 -14.92 17.30 -7.12
C ARG A 24 -14.75 18.37 -6.06
N ILE A 25 -15.84 18.71 -5.39
CA ILE A 25 -15.83 19.62 -4.24
C ILE A 25 -15.61 18.74 -3.01
N GLU A 26 -14.57 19.03 -2.24
CA GLU A 26 -14.38 18.41 -0.93
C GLU A 26 -15.52 18.90 -0.01
N ALA A 27 -16.15 18.00 0.73
CA ALA A 27 -17.22 18.39 1.64
C ALA A 27 -16.63 19.31 2.73
N ASP A 28 -17.28 20.45 2.98
CA ASP A 28 -16.87 21.43 4.01
C ASP A 28 -16.81 20.82 5.42
N LEU A 29 -17.55 19.74 5.64
CA LEU A 29 -17.57 18.99 6.88
C LEU A 29 -17.16 17.54 6.60
N PRO A 30 -16.22 16.97 7.39
CA PRO A 30 -15.92 15.55 7.29
C PRO A 30 -17.16 14.75 7.66
N GLU A 31 -17.75 14.05 6.69
CA GLU A 31 -18.81 13.09 6.95
C GLU A 31 -18.21 11.92 7.75
N VAL A 32 -18.82 11.63 8.90
CA VAL A 32 -18.48 10.44 9.67
C VAL A 32 -18.76 9.20 8.80
N SER A 33 -17.77 8.31 8.70
CA SER A 33 -17.93 7.11 7.89
C SER A 33 -19.05 6.25 8.45
N SER A 34 -19.93 5.76 7.58
CA SER A 34 -21.02 4.85 7.95
C SER A 34 -20.53 3.43 8.30
N CYS A 35 -19.24 3.15 8.09
CA CYS A 35 -18.61 1.90 8.44
C CYS A 35 -18.41 1.83 9.97
N SER A 36 -19.40 1.29 10.68
CA SER A 36 -19.30 1.03 12.12
C SER A 36 -18.26 -0.03 12.47
N GLN A 37 -17.86 -0.86 11.51
CA GLN A 37 -16.86 -1.90 11.72
C GLN A 37 -15.54 -1.50 11.07
N PRO A 38 -14.41 -1.71 11.76
CA PRO A 38 -13.12 -1.54 11.15
C PRO A 38 -12.99 -2.52 9.98
N PRO A 39 -12.36 -2.10 8.87
CA PRO A 39 -12.12 -2.99 7.75
C PRO A 39 -11.24 -4.15 8.20
N LYS A 40 -11.61 -5.37 7.77
CA LYS A 40 -10.93 -6.61 8.11
C LYS A 40 -10.04 -7.06 6.96
N CYS A 41 -8.94 -7.73 7.28
CA CYS A 41 -7.99 -8.30 6.32
C CYS A 41 -7.43 -7.26 5.33
N LEU A 42 -7.22 -6.02 5.78
CA LEU A 42 -6.50 -5.04 4.98
C LEU A 42 -4.99 -5.21 5.14
N PRO A 43 -4.19 -4.82 4.12
CA PRO A 43 -2.74 -4.79 4.26
C PRO A 43 -2.33 -3.96 5.48
N ILE A 44 -1.34 -4.44 6.23
CA ILE A 44 -0.92 -3.81 7.50
C ILE A 44 -0.50 -2.34 7.33
N ASP A 45 0.06 -1.98 6.19
CA ASP A 45 0.56 -0.63 5.87
C ASP A 45 -0.55 0.42 5.67
N VAL A 46 -1.83 0.00 5.66
CA VAL A 46 -2.98 0.92 5.61
C VAL A 46 -3.26 1.55 6.98
N HIS A 47 -2.71 1.00 8.06
CA HIS A 47 -3.00 1.44 9.42
C HIS A 47 -1.96 2.45 9.94
N ASP A 48 -2.34 3.26 10.93
CA ASP A 48 -1.36 4.04 11.67
C ASP A 48 -0.59 3.12 12.63
N SER A 49 0.74 3.23 12.65
CA SER A 49 1.59 2.33 13.43
C SER A 49 1.39 2.48 14.94
N LYS A 50 1.12 3.70 15.45
CA LYS A 50 0.84 3.90 16.88
C LYS A 50 -0.49 3.27 17.26
N TRP A 51 -1.51 3.43 16.42
CA TRP A 51 -2.80 2.80 16.63
C TRP A 51 -2.68 1.28 16.62
N PHE A 52 -2.04 0.70 15.60
CA PHE A 52 -1.88 -0.74 15.47
C PHE A 52 -1.13 -1.34 16.66
N ASN A 53 -0.03 -0.71 17.09
CA ASN A 53 0.79 -1.23 18.19
C ASN A 53 0.04 -1.26 19.52
N ASN A 54 -0.89 -0.33 19.74
CA ASN A 54 -1.73 -0.28 20.94
C ASN A 54 -2.90 -1.28 20.92
N CYS A 55 -3.22 -1.91 19.78
CA CYS A 55 -4.29 -2.90 19.71
C CYS A 55 -3.95 -4.20 20.46
N PRO A 56 -4.94 -4.87 21.07
CA PRO A 56 -4.77 -6.22 21.60
C PRO A 56 -4.29 -7.21 20.52
N ILE A 57 -3.49 -8.21 20.91
CA ILE A 57 -2.92 -9.20 19.99
C ILE A 57 -4.01 -9.92 19.18
N GLY A 58 -5.13 -10.28 19.80
CA GLY A 58 -6.25 -10.93 19.10
C GLY A 58 -6.88 -10.04 18.02
N GLU A 59 -6.93 -8.73 18.25
CA GLU A 59 -7.46 -7.76 17.26
C GLU A 59 -6.47 -7.53 16.13
N LYS A 60 -5.16 -7.44 16.43
CA LYS A 60 -4.10 -7.31 15.41
C LYS A 60 -4.20 -8.40 14.33
N VAL A 61 -4.51 -9.63 14.74
CA VAL A 61 -4.66 -10.80 13.84
C VAL A 61 -5.90 -10.71 12.94
N VAL A 62 -7.01 -10.16 13.45
CA VAL A 62 -8.29 -10.09 12.72
C VAL A 62 -8.38 -8.87 11.81
N LEU A 63 -7.79 -7.75 12.23
CA LEU A 63 -7.90 -6.46 11.57
C LEU A 63 -6.98 -6.35 10.36
N ALA A 64 -5.70 -6.70 10.54
CA ALA A 64 -4.69 -6.52 9.51
C ALA A 64 -4.16 -7.86 8.98
N ASP A 65 -4.09 -7.97 7.66
CA ASP A 65 -3.29 -8.98 6.99
C ASP A 65 -1.81 -8.59 7.07
N SER A 66 -1.16 -9.03 8.14
CA SER A 66 0.25 -8.74 8.38
C SER A 66 1.21 -9.42 7.40
N PHE A 67 0.74 -10.27 6.48
CA PHE A 67 1.57 -10.87 5.43
C PHE A 67 1.50 -10.06 4.13
N LYS A 68 0.54 -9.13 4.04
CA LYS A 68 0.32 -8.31 2.86
C LYS A 68 0.65 -6.85 3.18
N VAL A 69 1.61 -6.31 2.44
CA VAL A 69 1.99 -4.90 2.50
C VAL A 69 1.62 -4.23 1.17
N SER A 70 1.01 -3.05 1.24
CA SER A 70 0.70 -2.25 0.07
C SER A 70 1.86 -1.31 -0.25
N PHE A 71 2.63 -1.60 -1.28
CA PHE A 71 3.79 -0.77 -1.63
C PHE A 71 3.38 0.47 -2.41
N LEU A 72 3.46 1.66 -1.80
CA LEU A 72 3.67 2.93 -2.51
C LEU A 72 4.29 3.97 -1.54
N PRO A 73 5.62 4.19 -1.54
CA PRO A 73 6.26 5.17 -0.65
C PRO A 73 5.82 6.62 -0.93
N ASN A 74 5.29 6.89 -2.12
CA ASN A 74 4.65 8.16 -2.44
C ASN A 74 3.64 7.96 -3.58
N ALA A 75 2.35 8.08 -3.29
CA ALA A 75 1.28 7.92 -4.28
C ALA A 75 1.42 8.88 -5.48
N SER A 76 2.02 10.06 -5.27
CA SER A 76 2.23 11.04 -6.34
C SER A 76 3.22 10.56 -7.42
N GLN A 77 4.15 9.68 -7.05
CA GLN A 77 5.10 9.08 -7.99
C GLN A 77 4.49 7.96 -8.83
N SER A 78 3.38 7.38 -8.39
CA SER A 78 2.65 6.33 -9.15
C SER A 78 2.05 6.88 -10.45
N ILE A 79 1.76 8.18 -10.48
CA ILE A 79 1.16 8.90 -11.62
C ILE A 79 2.25 9.54 -12.52
N CYS A 80 3.52 9.51 -12.13
CA CYS A 80 4.59 10.07 -12.95
C CYS A 80 4.85 9.19 -14.18
N GLY A 81 4.91 9.80 -15.37
CA GLY A 81 5.21 9.11 -16.63
C GLY A 81 6.65 8.55 -16.73
N ILE A 82 7.51 8.87 -15.76
CA ILE A 82 8.84 8.30 -15.61
C ILE A 82 8.68 6.96 -14.89
N GLN A 83 8.96 5.87 -15.59
CA GLN A 83 8.87 4.54 -15.01
C GLN A 83 9.96 4.39 -13.94
N ASN A 84 9.54 4.16 -12.69
CA ASN A 84 10.46 3.74 -11.64
C ASN A 84 11.13 2.42 -12.09
N SER A 85 12.44 2.28 -11.85
CA SER A 85 13.19 1.04 -12.11
C SER A 85 12.52 -0.18 -11.49
N ASP A 86 11.85 0.03 -10.36
CA ASP A 86 11.21 -1.00 -9.58
C ASP A 86 9.92 -1.52 -10.21
N LYS A 87 9.36 -0.82 -11.20
CA LYS A 87 8.16 -1.25 -11.93
C LYS A 87 8.39 -2.51 -12.77
N ARG A 88 9.65 -2.89 -13.01
CA ARG A 88 10.05 -4.13 -13.69
C ARG A 88 10.20 -5.33 -12.75
N LEU A 89 10.21 -5.09 -11.45
CA LEU A 89 10.30 -6.15 -10.45
C LEU A 89 8.96 -6.86 -10.33
N SER A 90 8.99 -8.16 -10.02
CA SER A 90 7.76 -8.87 -9.66
C SER A 90 7.26 -8.40 -8.30
N ASP A 91 5.96 -8.56 -8.03
CA ASP A 91 5.36 -8.23 -6.74
C ASP A 91 6.12 -8.86 -5.57
N HIS A 92 6.63 -10.09 -5.74
CA HIS A 92 7.46 -10.77 -4.75
C HIS A 92 8.79 -10.06 -4.49
N GLN A 93 9.48 -9.63 -5.55
CA GLN A 93 10.76 -8.90 -5.44
C GLN A 93 10.56 -7.51 -4.82
N ILE A 94 9.50 -6.80 -5.19
CA ILE A 94 9.13 -5.52 -4.58
C ILE A 94 8.85 -5.74 -3.10
N THR A 95 8.07 -6.78 -2.78
CA THR A 95 7.73 -7.10 -1.40
C THR A 95 8.98 -7.31 -0.58
N LYS A 96 9.88 -8.18 -1.04
CA LYS A 96 11.15 -8.44 -0.35
C LYS A 96 12.00 -7.19 -0.14
N ASN A 97 12.11 -6.32 -1.15
CA ASN A 97 12.97 -5.14 -1.08
C ASN A 97 12.45 -4.06 -0.14
N TYR A 98 11.13 -3.92 -0.02
CA TYR A 98 10.50 -2.84 0.72
C TYR A 98 9.88 -3.28 2.05
N TRP A 99 9.80 -4.59 2.31
CA TRP A 99 9.17 -5.16 3.50
C TRP A 99 9.68 -4.56 4.80
N GLU A 100 11.00 -4.68 5.04
CA GLU A 100 11.62 -4.23 6.29
C GLU A 100 11.42 -2.73 6.49
N LYS A 101 11.49 -1.94 5.41
CA LYS A 101 11.30 -0.50 5.46
C LYS A 101 9.86 -0.11 5.78
N CYS A 102 8.88 -0.77 5.16
CA CYS A 102 7.45 -0.50 5.39
C CYS A 102 7.01 -0.98 6.79
N THR A 103 7.55 -2.10 7.25
CA THR A 103 7.11 -2.73 8.51
C THR A 103 7.90 -2.29 9.74
N TYR A 104 8.98 -1.51 9.59
CA TYR A 104 9.89 -1.10 10.67
C TYR A 104 9.20 -0.55 11.94
N SER A 105 8.11 0.20 11.78
CA SER A 105 7.42 0.84 12.91
C SER A 105 6.36 -0.03 13.60
N TYR A 106 6.09 -1.22 13.07
CA TYR A 106 5.04 -2.11 13.58
C TYR A 106 5.65 -3.21 14.46
N ASP A 107 5.00 -3.47 15.59
CA ASP A 107 5.32 -4.61 16.44
C ASP A 107 4.65 -5.89 15.89
N LEU A 108 5.47 -6.68 15.20
CA LEU A 108 5.10 -7.96 14.61
C LEU A 108 5.53 -9.18 15.44
N SER A 109 5.95 -9.00 16.70
CA SER A 109 6.44 -10.11 17.54
C SER A 109 5.43 -11.24 17.76
N HIS A 110 4.13 -10.95 17.62
CA HIS A 110 3.06 -11.94 17.72
C HIS A 110 2.93 -12.87 16.49
N LYS A 111 3.56 -12.51 15.36
CA LYS A 111 3.52 -13.27 14.09
C LYS A 111 4.79 -14.05 13.82
N ILE A 112 5.93 -13.63 14.38
CA ILE A 112 7.20 -14.34 14.28
C ILE A 112 7.13 -15.49 15.28
N PRO A 113 7.00 -16.76 14.85
CA PRO A 113 7.20 -17.88 15.76
C PRO A 113 8.61 -17.74 16.33
N LYS A 114 8.78 -17.93 17.65
CA LYS A 114 10.14 -18.11 18.16
C LYS A 114 10.71 -19.32 17.44
N GLU A 115 11.72 -19.11 16.59
CA GLU A 115 12.50 -20.20 16.03
C GLU A 115 13.11 -20.96 17.21
N ASP A 116 12.57 -22.15 17.49
CA ASP A 116 13.41 -23.21 18.02
C ASP A 116 14.25 -23.67 16.83
N ASP A 117 15.57 -23.52 16.95
CA ASP A 117 16.57 -23.91 15.97
C ASP A 117 16.43 -25.40 15.58
N GLU A 118 15.66 -25.73 14.55
CA GLU A 118 15.84 -26.99 13.80
C GLU A 118 15.93 -26.69 12.30
N SER A 119 17.18 -26.60 11.87
CA SER A 119 17.62 -26.59 10.49
C SER A 119 17.15 -27.86 9.75
N GLU A 120 16.11 -27.75 8.93
CA GLU A 120 15.77 -28.81 7.96
C GLU A 120 16.44 -28.54 6.61
N SER A 121 17.31 -29.47 6.23
CA SER A 121 18.07 -29.56 4.99
C SER A 121 17.16 -29.66 3.77
N ILE A 122 17.44 -28.85 2.74
CA ILE A 122 16.88 -28.99 1.39
C ILE A 122 17.34 -30.32 0.77
N GLU A 123 16.39 -31.19 0.41
CA GLU A 123 16.62 -32.32 -0.51
C GLU A 123 16.27 -31.90 -1.95
N ASP A 124 17.30 -31.92 -2.80
CA ASP A 124 17.25 -31.68 -4.24
C ASP A 124 16.65 -32.89 -4.98
N TYR A 125 15.43 -32.76 -5.48
CA TYR A 125 14.84 -33.75 -6.38
C TYR A 125 15.12 -33.37 -7.84
N SER A 126 16.32 -33.72 -8.29
CA SER A 126 16.62 -33.92 -9.71
C SER A 126 15.81 -35.11 -10.25
N LYS A 127 14.81 -34.88 -11.11
CA LYS A 127 14.17 -35.95 -11.88
C LYS A 127 14.38 -35.75 -13.38
N SER A 128 15.21 -36.62 -13.93
CA SER A 128 15.36 -36.94 -15.35
C SER A 128 14.13 -37.71 -15.86
N ASP A 129 13.65 -37.37 -17.06
CA ASP A 129 13.29 -38.30 -18.14
C ASP A 129 13.22 -37.52 -19.47
#